data_AF-A0A846MVV1-F1
#
_entry.id   AF-A0A846MVV1-F1
#
_cell.length_a   1.000
_cell.length_b   1.000
_cell.length_c   1.000
_cell.angle_alpha   90.00
_cell.angle_beta   90.00
_cell.angle_gamma   90.00
#
_symmetry.space_group_name_H-M   'P 1'
#
loop_
_entity.id
_entity.type
_entity.pdbx_description
1 polymer ?
#
loop_
_entity_poly.entity_id
_entity_poly.type
_entity_poly.pdbx_seq_one_letter_code
_entity_poly.pdbx_strand_id
1 'polypeptide(L)'
;MDEKLPYCRIPEEIEPGFRQVVAIWWLLVWRGAVGAFVLAFVIGFVLGLAAAITHFTSIEGVKVYAQIAGGAIGLIWSLFVTLMALRKKYRGFRIALIQVD
;
A
#
# COMPACT_ATOMS: atom_id res chain seq x y z
N MET A 1 -13.21 2.34 -51.13
CA MET A 1 -12.09 2.62 -50.21
C MET A 1 -12.66 2.46 -48.81
N ASP A 2 -12.61 1.23 -48.30
CA ASP A 2 -13.09 0.89 -46.96
C ASP A 2 -12.05 1.32 -45.93
N GLU A 3 -12.33 2.44 -45.28
CA GLU A 3 -11.59 2.91 -44.11
C GLU A 3 -11.92 1.98 -42.94
N LYS A 4 -11.03 1.03 -42.67
CA LYS A 4 -11.11 0.17 -41.49
C LYS A 4 -10.99 1.05 -40.25
N LEU A 5 -12.13 1.37 -39.66
CA LEU A 5 -12.21 2.04 -38.36
C LEU A 5 -11.33 1.27 -37.36
N PRO A 6 -10.41 1.95 -36.65
CA PRO A 6 -9.56 1.31 -35.67
C PRO A 6 -10.44 0.70 -34.59
N TYR A 7 -10.33 -0.62 -34.41
CA TYR A 7 -10.97 -1.39 -33.36
C TYR A 7 -10.95 -0.59 -32.04
N CYS A 8 -12.12 -0.12 -31.59
CA CYS A 8 -12.31 0.25 -30.20
C CYS A 8 -12.07 -1.04 -29.42
N ARG A 9 -10.86 -1.19 -28.85
CA ARG A 9 -10.52 -2.35 -28.04
C ARG A 9 -11.31 -2.18 -26.74
N ILE A 10 -12.56 -2.65 -26.74
CA ILE A 10 -13.36 -2.74 -25.53
C ILE A 10 -12.47 -3.48 -24.52
N PRO A 11 -12.20 -2.89 -23.35
CA PRO A 11 -11.41 -3.57 -22.33
C PRO A 11 -12.13 -4.88 -22.02
N GLU A 12 -11.57 -6.00 -22.48
CA GLU A 12 -12.09 -7.32 -22.16
C GLU A 12 -11.90 -7.51 -20.66
N GLU A 13 -13.01 -7.52 -19.93
CA GLU A 13 -13.05 -7.76 -18.49
C GLU A 13 -12.69 -9.23 -18.26
N ILE A 14 -11.39 -9.48 -18.12
CA ILE A 14 -10.88 -10.82 -17.83
C ILE A 14 -10.94 -11.01 -16.31
N GLU A 15 -11.70 -12.01 -15.87
CA GLU A 15 -11.68 -12.43 -14.47
C GLU A 15 -10.25 -12.75 -14.04
N PRO A 16 -9.76 -12.19 -12.92
CA PRO A 16 -8.41 -12.44 -12.47
C PRO A 16 -8.27 -13.90 -12.06
N GLY A 17 -7.52 -14.66 -12.85
CA GLY A 17 -7.11 -16.01 -12.47
C GLY A 17 -6.27 -16.02 -11.18
N PHE A 18 -6.17 -17.19 -10.57
CA PHE A 18 -5.45 -17.38 -9.29
C PHE A 18 -4.01 -16.84 -9.33
N ARG A 19 -3.31 -16.97 -10.47
CA ARG A 19 -1.94 -16.50 -10.65
C ARG A 19 -1.83 -14.97 -10.58
N GLN A 20 -2.81 -14.26 -11.11
CA GLN A 20 -2.89 -12.80 -11.09
C GLN A 20 -3.15 -12.31 -9.66
N VAL A 21 -4.10 -12.95 -8.95
CA VAL A 21 -4.43 -12.63 -7.55
C VAL A 21 -3.21 -12.80 -6.66
N VAL A 22 -2.49 -13.93 -6.76
CA VAL A 22 -1.28 -14.19 -5.97
C VAL A 22 -0.18 -13.16 -6.28
N ALA A 23 0.01 -12.78 -7.54
CA ALA A 23 1.00 -11.77 -7.91
C ALA A 23 0.69 -10.39 -7.31
N ILE A 24 -0.58 -9.97 -7.33
CA ILE A 24 -1.04 -8.71 -6.72
C ILE A 24 -0.87 -8.78 -5.20
N TRP A 25 -1.33 -9.87 -4.58
CA TRP A 25 -1.23 -10.09 -3.15
C TRP A 25 0.22 -10.06 -2.68
N TRP A 26 1.12 -10.77 -3.37
CA TRP A 26 2.54 -10.78 -3.04
C TRP A 26 3.18 -9.39 -3.13
N LEU A 27 2.77 -8.58 -4.11
CA LEU A 27 3.22 -7.19 -4.24
C LEU A 27 2.73 -6.29 -3.11
N LEU A 28 1.46 -6.44 -2.72
CA LEU A 28 0.89 -5.71 -1.59
C LEU A 28 1.56 -6.12 -0.28
N VAL A 29 1.76 -7.42 -0.05
CA VAL A 29 2.43 -7.94 1.15
C VAL A 29 3.87 -7.46 1.22
N TRP A 30 4.66 -7.58 0.14
CA TRP A 30 6.05 -7.18 0.17
C TRP A 30 6.22 -5.67 0.39
N ARG A 31 5.46 -4.84 -0.34
CA ARG A 31 5.55 -3.38 -0.18
C ARG A 31 4.94 -2.88 1.13
N GLY A 32 3.85 -3.51 1.55
CA GLY A 32 3.24 -3.28 2.86
C GLY A 32 4.22 -3.60 3.98
N ALA A 33 4.82 -4.79 3.96
CA ALA A 33 5.76 -5.25 4.98
C ALA A 33 7.04 -4.41 5.01
N VAL A 34 7.68 -4.15 3.86
CA VAL A 34 8.90 -3.33 3.80
C VAL A 34 8.62 -1.93 4.30
N GLY A 35 7.52 -1.32 3.87
CA GLY A 35 7.17 0.03 4.30
C GLY A 35 6.76 0.13 5.76
N ALA A 36 5.99 -0.85 6.26
CA ALA A 36 5.64 -0.95 7.66
C ALA A 36 6.89 -1.16 8.53
N PHE A 37 7.84 -1.97 8.08
CA PHE A 37 9.11 -2.17 8.78
C PHE A 37 9.92 -0.87 8.86
N VAL A 38 10.07 -0.16 7.73
CA VAL A 38 10.78 1.13 7.70
C VAL A 38 10.08 2.17 8.59
N LEU A 39 8.75 2.27 8.52
CA LEU A 39 7.99 3.19 9.35
C LEU A 39 8.08 2.85 10.84
N ALA A 40 7.95 1.58 11.20
CA ALA A 40 8.08 1.13 12.58
C ALA A 40 9.48 1.38 13.12
N PHE A 41 10.51 1.16 12.30
CA PHE A 41 11.89 1.46 12.66
C PHE A 41 12.09 2.96 12.92
N VAL A 42 11.63 3.83 12.01
CA VAL A 42 11.75 5.29 12.15
C VAL A 42 11.00 5.79 13.38
N ILE A 43 9.75 5.38 13.56
CA ILE A 43 8.93 5.78 14.71
C ILE A 43 9.56 5.28 16.02
N GLY A 44 9.94 4.00 16.07
CA GLY A 44 10.58 3.40 17.24
C GLY A 44 11.91 4.08 17.60
N PHE A 45 12.72 4.42 16.58
CA PHE A 45 13.98 5.13 16.77
C PHE A 45 13.78 6.54 17.32
N VAL A 46 12.84 7.31 16.75
CA VAL A 46 12.53 8.67 17.21
C VAL A 46 11.98 8.66 18.64
N LEU A 47 11.05 7.75 18.94
CA LEU A 47 10.49 7.62 20.30
C LEU A 47 11.53 7.15 21.31
N GLY A 48 12.41 6.22 20.92
CA GLY A 48 13.52 5.74 21.75
C GLY A 48 14.51 6.85 22.08
N LEU A 49 14.89 7.67 21.09
CA LEU A 49 15.73 8.85 21.31
C LEU A 49 15.06 9.89 22.20
N ALA A 50 13.78 10.19 21.97
CA ALA A 50 13.03 11.13 22.78
C ALA A 50 12.96 10.68 24.25
N ALA A 51 12.70 9.40 24.49
CA ALA A 51 12.68 8.82 25.84
C ALA A 51 14.07 8.88 26.52
N ALA A 52 15.15 8.66 25.77
CA ALA A 52 16.51 8.72 26.29
C ALA A 52 16.94 10.14 26.71
N ILE A 53 16.52 11.16 25.95
CA ILE A 53 16.90 12.57 26.21
C ILE A 53 16.09 13.18 27.35
N THR A 54 14.80 12.85 27.42
CA THR A 54 13.86 13.58 28.28
C THR A 54 13.66 12.93 29.65
N HIS A 55 14.32 11.82 29.94
CA HIS A 55 14.13 11.00 31.15
C HIS A 55 12.66 10.67 31.47
N PHE A 56 11.78 10.70 30.44
CA PHE A 56 10.39 10.30 30.61
C PHE A 56 10.31 8.78 30.78
N THR A 57 10.26 8.34 32.04
CA THR A 57 10.20 6.93 32.44
C THR A 57 8.80 6.33 32.40
N SER A 58 7.75 7.11 32.05
CA SER A 58 6.39 6.57 31.97
C SER A 58 6.20 5.78 30.67
N ILE A 59 6.57 4.50 30.74
CA ILE A 59 6.43 3.51 29.66
C ILE A 59 5.00 3.47 29.10
N GLU A 60 3.99 3.76 29.93
CA GLU A 60 2.58 3.81 29.51
C GLU A 60 2.26 4.97 28.57
N GLY A 61 2.75 6.17 28.83
CA GLY A 61 2.50 7.33 27.97
C GLY A 61 3.09 7.11 26.58
N VAL A 62 4.36 6.68 26.52
CA VAL A 62 5.05 6.40 25.25
C VAL A 62 4.33 5.31 24.46
N LYS A 63 3.83 4.26 25.10
CA LYS A 63 3.07 3.18 24.42
C LYS A 63 1.79 3.68 23.77
N VAL A 64 1.00 4.49 24.48
CA VAL A 64 -0.28 5.00 23.96
C VAL A 64 -0.03 5.92 22.76
N TYR A 65 0.92 6.86 22.87
CA TYR A 65 1.27 7.74 21.75
C TYR A 65 1.85 6.96 20.57
N ALA A 66 2.71 5.97 20.82
CA ALA A 66 3.27 5.11 19.78
C ALA A 66 2.19 4.31 19.04
N GLN A 67 1.19 3.79 19.75
CA GLN A 67 0.10 3.02 19.17
C GLN A 67 -0.82 3.89 18.31
N ILE A 68 -1.20 5.08 18.80
CA ILE A 68 -2.05 6.01 18.04
C ILE A 68 -1.31 6.51 16.79
N ALA A 69 -0.06 6.97 16.95
CA ALA A 69 0.75 7.46 15.85
C ALA A 69 1.05 6.33 14.83
N GLY A 70 1.45 5.16 15.31
CA GLY A 70 1.72 3.99 14.48
C GLY A 70 0.48 3.52 13.72
N GLY A 71 -0.69 3.53 14.37
CA GLY A 71 -1.97 3.17 13.74
C GLY A 71 -2.37 4.15 12.64
N ALA A 72 -2.31 5.46 12.91
CA ALA A 72 -2.66 6.49 11.92
C ALA A 72 -1.71 6.45 10.72
N ILE A 73 -0.40 6.36 10.97
CA ILE A 73 0.62 6.29 9.92
C ILE A 73 0.49 4.97 9.13
N GLY A 74 0.23 3.86 9.81
CA GLY A 74 -0.01 2.56 9.18
C GLY A 74 -1.24 2.56 8.24
N LEU A 75 -2.32 3.23 8.63
CA LEU A 75 -3.50 3.42 7.79
C LEU A 75 -3.20 4.24 6.53
N ILE A 76 -2.49 5.36 6.68
CA ILE A 76 -2.08 6.18 5.54
C ILE A 76 -1.16 5.37 4.61
N TRP A 77 -0.24 4.60 5.18
CA TRP A 77 0.68 3.76 4.42
C TRP A 77 -0.04 2.66 3.64
N SER A 78 -1.04 2.00 4.24
CA SER A 78 -1.80 0.94 3.56
C SER A 78 -2.57 1.47 2.35
N LEU A 79 -3.13 2.68 2.45
CA LEU A 79 -3.75 3.38 1.32
C LEU A 79 -2.73 3.69 0.22
N PHE A 80 -1.55 4.20 0.58
CA PHE A 80 -0.48 4.47 -0.38
C PHE A 80 0.00 3.21 -1.11
N VAL A 81 0.19 2.09 -0.38
CA VAL A 81 0.57 0.80 -0.97
C VAL A 81 -0.49 0.31 -1.95
N THR A 82 -1.77 0.49 -1.61
CA THR A 82 -2.90 0.14 -2.47
C THR A 82 -2.90 0.99 -3.76
N LEU A 83 -2.71 2.30 -3.64
CA LEU A 83 -2.59 3.21 -4.78
C LEU A 83 -1.39 2.87 -5.68
N MET A 84 -0.25 2.51 -5.10
CA MET A 84 0.91 2.04 -5.87
C MET A 84 0.63 0.73 -6.60
N ALA A 85 -0.11 -0.19 -5.98
CA ALA A 85 -0.48 -1.46 -6.59
C ALA A 85 -1.46 -1.26 -7.76
N LEU A 86 -2.43 -0.36 -7.61
CA LEU A 86 -3.37 0.06 -8.67
C LEU A 86 -2.63 0.72 -9.85
N ARG A 87 -1.64 1.57 -9.58
CA ARG A 87 -0.85 2.25 -10.63
C ARG A 87 0.13 1.33 -11.36
N LYS A 88 0.45 0.15 -10.80
CA LYS A 88 1.44 -0.75 -11.40
C LYS A 88 0.85 -1.46 -12.63
N LYS A 89 1.57 -1.39 -13.76
CA LYS A 89 1.30 -2.23 -14.93
C LYS A 89 1.84 -3.63 -14.68
N TYR A 90 0.98 -4.64 -14.73
CA TYR A 90 1.38 -6.04 -14.65
C TYR A 90 1.67 -6.58 -16.05
N ARG A 91 2.53 -7.59 -16.14
CA ARG A 91 2.90 -8.20 -17.43
C ARG A 91 1.70 -8.99 -17.95
N GLY A 92 0.83 -8.33 -18.72
CA GLY A 92 -0.38 -8.93 -19.33
C GLY A 92 -1.71 -8.32 -18.90
N PHE A 93 -1.77 -7.44 -17.89
CA PHE A 93 -3.02 -6.78 -17.48
C PHE A 93 -2.75 -5.49 -16.67
N ARG A 94 -3.76 -4.61 -16.58
CA ARG A 94 -3.75 -3.41 -15.74
C ARG A 94 -5.02 -3.41 -14.88
N ILE A 95 -4.89 -3.03 -13.61
CA ILE A 95 -6.06 -2.83 -12.75
C ILE A 95 -6.59 -1.44 -13.09
N ALA A 96 -7.87 -1.36 -13.48
CA ALA A 96 -8.57 -0.12 -13.72
C ALA A 96 -9.90 -0.16 -12.96
N LEU A 97 -10.28 0.97 -12.36
CA LEU A 97 -11.62 1.15 -11.82
C LEU A 97 -12.52 1.50 -13.00
N ILE A 98 -13.54 0.68 -13.24
CA ILE A 98 -14.57 0.91 -14.24
C ILE A 98 -15.77 1.49 -13.50
N GLN A 99 -16.25 2.64 -13.94
CA GLN A 99 -17.49 3.21 -13.44
C GLN A 99 -18.65 2.42 -14.05
N VAL A 100 -19.47 1.81 -13.20
CA VAL A 100 -20.70 1.13 -13.61
C VAL A 100 -21.83 2.02 -13.10
N ASP A 101 -22.59 2.59 -14.04
CA ASP A 101 -23.78 3.43 -13.78
C ASP A 101 -25.02 2.57 -13.49
#